data_AF-A0A2A4Y326-F1
#
_entry.id   AF-A0A2A4Y326-F1
#
_cell.length_a   1.000
_cell.length_b   1.000
_cell.length_c   1.000
_cell.angle_alpha   90.00
_cell.angle_beta   90.00
_cell.angle_gamma   90.00
#
_symmetry.space_group_name_H-M   'P 1'
#
loop_
_entity.id
_entity.type
_entity.pdbx_description
1 polymer ?
#
loop_
_entity_poly.entity_id
_entity_poly.type
_entity_poly.pdbx_seq_one_letter_code
_entity_poly.pdbx_strand_id
1 'polypeptide(L)' 'MAVILLAAIPHIYNLMADSVDDVIEHAETLVIGTNDDEFKSISNKLRGDQNIVDLVRIHNLSDQPGYQGICW' A
#
# COMPACT_ATOMS: atom_id res chain seq x y z
N MET A 1 -13.72 5.93 -14.04
CA MET A 1 -12.77 6.67 -13.18
C MET A 1 -11.39 6.80 -13.83
N ALA A 2 -10.78 5.70 -14.31
CA ALA A 2 -9.45 5.70 -14.97
C ALA A 2 -9.29 6.68 -16.16
N VAL A 3 -10.32 6.85 -17.01
CA VAL A 3 -10.24 7.70 -18.22
C VAL A 3 -10.01 9.18 -17.89
N ILE A 4 -10.53 9.67 -16.75
CA ILE A 4 -10.38 11.08 -16.35
C ILE A 4 -8.96 11.35 -15.85
N LEU A 5 -8.38 10.42 -15.09
CA LEU A 5 -7.02 10.53 -14.56
C LEU A 5 -5.97 10.55 -15.67
N LEU A 6 -6.09 9.66 -16.66
CA LEU A 6 -5.17 9.62 -17.81
C LEU A 6 -5.18 10.94 -18.60
N ALA A 7 -6.35 11.55 -18.78
CA ALA A 7 -6.48 12.80 -19.53
C ALA A 7 -6.02 14.03 -18.73
N ALA A 8 -6.28 14.07 -17.43
CA ALA A 8 -6.01 15.23 -16.60
C ALA A 8 -4.60 15.22 -15.98
N ILE A 9 -4.10 14.04 -15.56
CA ILE A 9 -2.86 13.89 -14.80
C ILE A 9 -2.13 12.59 -15.23
N PRO A 10 -1.64 12.51 -16.48
CA PRO A 10 -1.06 11.29 -17.05
C PRO A 10 0.18 10.78 -16.29
N HIS A 11 0.96 11.69 -15.70
CA HIS A 11 2.16 11.33 -14.94
C HIS A 11 1.84 10.60 -13.63
N ILE A 12 0.66 10.81 -13.04
CA ILE A 12 0.19 10.03 -11.89
C ILE A 12 -0.45 8.74 -12.35
N TYR A 13 -1.24 8.77 -13.42
CA TYR A 13 -1.87 7.57 -13.97
C TYR A 13 -0.85 6.48 -14.31
N ASN A 14 0.29 6.86 -14.90
CA ASN A 14 1.37 5.91 -15.23
C ASN A 14 2.06 5.26 -14.01
N LEU A 15 1.81 5.77 -12.80
CA LEU A 15 2.31 5.21 -11.54
C LEU A 15 1.27 4.35 -10.82
N MET A 16 0.04 4.30 -11.32
CA MET A 16 -1.02 3.50 -10.72
C MET A 16 -0.89 2.03 -11.14
N ALA A 17 -1.23 1.14 -10.21
CA ALA A 17 -1.41 -0.27 -10.47
C ALA A 17 -2.90 -0.61 -10.59
N ASP A 18 -3.22 -1.71 -11.27
CA ASP A 18 -4.60 -2.16 -11.50
C ASP A 18 -5.21 -2.77 -10.23
N SER A 19 -4.39 -3.31 -9.32
CA SER A 19 -4.82 -3.86 -8.04
C SER A 19 -3.80 -3.64 -6.92
N VAL A 20 -4.26 -3.78 -5.67
CA VAL A 20 -3.37 -3.78 -4.49
C VAL A 20 -2.39 -4.95 -4.53
N ASP A 21 -2.80 -6.10 -5.09
CA ASP A 21 -1.94 -7.28 -5.21
C ASP A 21 -0.74 -7.01 -6.12
N ASP A 22 -0.94 -6.30 -7.25
CA ASP A 22 0.16 -5.90 -8.14
C ASP A 22 1.17 -5.01 -7.40
N VAL A 23 0.68 -4.05 -6.58
CA VAL A 23 1.54 -3.18 -5.76
C VAL A 23 2.35 -3.99 -4.78
N ILE A 24 1.70 -4.91 -4.05
CA ILE A 24 2.38 -5.77 -3.08
C ILE A 24 3.45 -6.59 -3.78
N GLU A 25 3.15 -7.22 -4.92
CA GLU A 25 4.08 -8.08 -5.63
C GLU A 25 5.38 -7.36 -6.02
N HIS A 26 5.31 -6.14 -6.56
CA HIS A 26 6.50 -5.46 -7.07
C HIS A 26 7.24 -4.61 -6.02
N ALA A 27 6.59 -4.22 -4.92
CA ALA A 27 7.16 -3.23 -4.01
C ALA A 27 8.17 -3.83 -3.02
N GLU A 28 9.29 -3.13 -2.83
CA GLU A 28 10.24 -3.39 -1.74
C GLU A 28 9.84 -2.66 -0.45
N THR A 29 9.20 -1.49 -0.59
CA THR A 29 8.70 -0.68 0.52
C THR A 29 7.25 -0.27 0.24
N LEU A 30 6.34 -0.65 1.15
CA LEU A 30 4.94 -0.23 1.13
C LEU A 30 4.73 0.96 2.05
N VAL A 31 4.12 2.03 1.53
CA VAL A 31 3.66 3.17 2.34
C VAL A 31 2.14 3.17 2.35
N ILE A 32 1.55 2.99 3.53
CA ILE A 32 0.10 2.93 3.69
C ILE A 32 -0.40 4.29 4.17
N GLY A 33 -1.07 5.01 3.26
CA GLY A 33 -1.58 6.37 3.48
C GLY A 33 -3.09 6.47 3.69
N THR A 34 -3.84 5.37 3.66
CA THR A 34 -5.30 5.37 3.84
C THR A 34 -5.75 4.12 4.58
N ASN A 35 -6.76 4.25 5.44
CA ASN A 35 -7.28 3.18 6.30
C ASN A 35 -8.65 2.68 5.78
N ASP A 36 -8.65 2.18 4.55
CA ASP A 36 -9.82 1.54 3.95
C ASP A 36 -9.96 0.08 4.39
N ASP A 37 -11.19 -0.42 4.43
CA ASP A 37 -11.51 -1.78 4.87
C ASP A 37 -10.79 -2.88 4.09
N GLU A 38 -10.45 -2.61 2.82
CA GLU A 38 -9.69 -3.51 1.94
C GLU A 38 -8.29 -3.83 2.52
N PHE A 39 -7.70 -2.91 3.29
CA PHE A 39 -6.39 -3.11 3.91
C PHE A 39 -6.42 -3.97 5.17
N LYS A 40 -7.60 -4.28 5.74
CA LYS A 40 -7.68 -5.13 6.94
C LYS A 40 -7.13 -6.54 6.72
N SER A 41 -7.18 -7.03 5.48
CA SER A 41 -6.63 -8.34 5.10
C SER A 41 -5.23 -8.28 4.48
N ILE A 42 -4.62 -7.10 4.40
CA ILE A 42 -3.34 -6.92 3.69
C ILE A 42 -2.21 -7.71 4.36
N SER A 43 -2.25 -7.87 5.68
CA SER A 43 -1.26 -8.61 6.47
C SER A 43 -1.03 -10.04 5.99
N ASN A 44 -2.03 -10.69 5.40
CA ASN A 44 -1.93 -12.06 4.88
C ASN A 44 -1.24 -12.15 3.51
N LYS A 45 -1.02 -11.01 2.86
CA LYS A 45 -0.47 -10.91 1.50
C LYS A 45 0.96 -10.37 1.50
N LEU A 46 1.38 -9.71 2.58
CA LEU A 46 2.71 -9.12 2.71
C LEU A 46 3.78 -10.21 2.71
N ARG A 47 4.91 -9.89 2.10
CA ARG A 47 6.10 -10.74 2.11
C ARG A 47 7.04 -10.29 3.23
N GLY A 48 7.72 -11.25 3.84
CA GLY A 48 8.61 -10.99 4.98
C GLY A 48 9.88 -10.20 4.64
N ASP A 49 10.16 -9.94 3.36
CA ASP A 49 11.30 -9.17 2.88
C ASP A 49 10.98 -7.70 2.59
N GLN A 50 9.73 -7.27 2.80
CA GLN A 50 9.29 -5.90 2.53
C GLN A 50 9.44 -4.98 3.76
N ASN A 51 9.69 -3.70 3.51
CA ASN A 51 9.54 -2.66 4.53
C ASN A 51 8.13 -2.08 4.49
N ILE A 52 7.52 -1.85 5.65
CA ILE A 52 6.14 -1.36 5.75
C ILE A 52 6.15 -0.06 6.55
N VAL A 53 5.70 1.03 5.92
CA VAL A 53 5.54 2.35 6.54
C VAL A 53 4.05 2.62 6.69
N ASP A 54 3.56 2.60 7.93
CA ASP A 54 2.16 2.84 8.24
C ASP A 54 1.95 4.29 8.73
N LEU A 55 1.18 5.06 7.96
CA LEU A 55 0.84 6.44 8.28
C LEU A 55 -0.56 6.60 8.89
N VAL A 56 -1.34 5.52 8.99
CA VAL A 56 -2.78 5.57 9.31
C VAL A 56 -3.25 4.57 10.38
N ARG A 57 -2.32 3.80 10.96
CA ARG A 57 -2.54 2.86 12.05
C ARG A 57 -3.44 1.70 11.65
N ILE A 58 -2.99 0.91 10.68
CA ILE A 58 -3.65 -0.33 10.30
C ILE A 58 -3.46 -1.36 11.41
N HIS A 59 -4.58 -1.85 11.93
CA HIS A 59 -4.58 -2.93 12.90
C HIS A 59 -4.05 -4.23 12.26
N ASN A 60 -3.27 -5.00 13.03
CA ASN A 60 -2.69 -6.29 12.63
C ASN A 60 -1.48 -6.21 11.67
N LEU A 61 -0.84 -5.04 11.54
CA LEU A 61 0.45 -4.91 10.86
C LEU A 61 1.66 -4.79 11.79
N SER A 62 1.45 -4.49 13.08
CA SER A 62 2.53 -4.26 14.05
C SER A 62 3.47 -5.46 14.24
N ASP A 63 2.99 -6.66 13.98
CA ASP A 63 3.75 -7.90 14.15
C ASP A 63 4.47 -8.32 12.86
N GLN A 64 4.30 -7.57 11.77
CA GLN A 64 4.94 -7.88 10.49
C GLN A 64 6.43 -7.52 10.51
N PRO A 65 7.30 -8.35 9.92
CA PRO A 65 8.69 -7.99 9.70
C PRO A 65 8.81 -6.68 8.91
N GLY A 66 9.76 -5.82 9.28
CA GLY A 66 9.99 -4.55 8.57
C GLY A 66 8.93 -3.48 8.80
N TYR A 67 8.02 -3.67 9.75
CA TYR A 67 6.99 -2.69 10.09
C TYR A 67 7.54 -1.48 10.85
N GLN A 68 7.11 -0.30 10.41
CA GLN A 68 7.34 0.97 11.09
C GLN A 68 6.09 1.87 10.99
N GLY A 69 5.48 2.16 12.14
CA GLY A 69 4.51 3.23 12.28
C GLY A 69 5.18 4.60 12.32
N ILE A 70 4.48 5.65 11.89
CA ILE A 70 5.04 7.02 12.00
C ILE A 70 5.20 7.48 13.46
N CYS A 71 4.29 7.07 14.37
CA CYS A 71 4.29 7.47 15.78
C CYS A 71 3.75 6.37 16.73
N TRP A 72 3.86 5.08 16.35
CA TRP A 72 3.37 3.95 17.15
C TRP A 72 4.18 2.68 16.91
#